data_AF-A0A258QC60-F1
#
_entry.id   AF-A0A258QC60-F1
#
_cell.length_a   1.000
_cell.length_b   1.000
_cell.length_c   1.000
_cell.angle_alpha   90.00
_cell.angle_beta   90.00
_cell.angle_gamma   90.00
#
_symmetry.space_group_name_H-M   'P 1'
#
loop_
_entity.id
_entity.type
_entity.pdbx_description
1 polymer ?
#
loop_
_entity_poly.entity_id
_entity_poly.type
_entity_poly.pdbx_seq_one_letter_code
_entity_poly.pdbx_strand_id
1 'polypeptide(L)'
;KEAGLPDGVFNVVQGDKEAVDALIENPDVKAVSFVGSTPIANYIYERCAHFGKRAQALGGAKNHMVVMPDADIDKTIDALIGAAYGSAGERCMAISVAVLVGDVADKIMPKLIERAKTLKVKNGMELDAEMGPIVTKAALERITGYIDSGVAAGAKLLVDGRDLKVPGNENGFFIGGTLFDNVTPDMKIYLEEIFG
;
A
#
# COMPACT_ATOMS: atom_id res chain seq x y z
N LYS A 1 -2.67 6.89 -30.57
CA LYS A 1 -2.98 7.35 -31.95
C LYS A 1 -1.75 7.30 -32.85
N GLU A 2 -0.61 7.89 -32.44
CA GLU A 2 0.65 7.85 -33.20
C GLU A 2 1.15 6.41 -33.51
N ALA A 3 0.92 5.45 -32.60
CA ALA A 3 1.21 4.04 -32.82
C ALA A 3 0.32 3.34 -33.89
N GLY A 4 -0.62 4.06 -34.53
CA GLY A 4 -1.44 3.54 -35.63
C GLY A 4 -2.64 2.68 -35.22
N LEU A 5 -3.04 2.69 -33.95
CA LEU A 5 -4.20 1.91 -33.48
C LEU A 5 -5.51 2.43 -34.11
N PRO A 6 -6.36 1.57 -34.69
CA PRO A 6 -7.62 1.99 -35.29
C PRO A 6 -8.58 2.64 -34.29
N ASP A 7 -9.45 3.48 -34.83
CA ASP A 7 -10.47 4.20 -34.05
C ASP A 7 -11.46 3.22 -33.42
N GLY A 8 -11.80 3.46 -32.15
CA GLY A 8 -12.71 2.62 -31.36
C GLY A 8 -12.08 1.40 -30.69
N VAL A 9 -10.82 1.03 -30.98
CA VAL A 9 -10.15 -0.13 -30.36
C VAL A 9 -9.76 0.15 -28.90
N PHE A 10 -9.25 1.35 -28.62
CA PHE A 10 -8.88 1.78 -27.28
C PHE A 10 -9.56 3.10 -26.97
N ASN A 11 -10.36 3.10 -25.90
CA ASN A 11 -11.13 4.25 -25.47
C ASN A 11 -10.79 4.52 -24.00
N VAL A 12 -10.58 5.80 -23.66
CA VAL A 12 -10.39 6.26 -22.29
C VAL A 12 -11.63 7.04 -21.91
N VAL A 13 -12.30 6.61 -20.85
CA VAL A 13 -13.49 7.26 -20.32
C VAL A 13 -13.16 7.77 -18.93
N GLN A 14 -13.39 9.06 -18.70
CA GLN A 14 -13.28 9.67 -17.38
C GLN A 14 -14.65 9.62 -16.70
N GLY A 15 -14.67 9.24 -15.43
CA GLY A 15 -15.89 9.14 -14.66
C GLY A 15 -15.66 8.46 -13.32
N ASP A 16 -16.74 8.31 -12.57
CA ASP A 16 -16.76 7.64 -11.29
C ASP A 16 -17.55 6.33 -11.37
N LYS A 17 -18.19 5.97 -10.26
CA LYS A 17 -19.04 4.79 -10.16
C LYS A 17 -20.13 4.73 -11.25
N GLU A 18 -20.73 5.85 -11.65
CA GLU A 18 -21.81 5.85 -12.64
C GLU A 18 -21.31 5.37 -14.01
N ALA A 19 -20.13 5.83 -14.42
CA ALA A 19 -19.50 5.39 -15.68
C ALA A 19 -19.13 3.89 -15.62
N VAL A 20 -18.62 3.42 -14.48
CA VAL A 20 -18.31 2.00 -14.26
C VAL A 20 -19.58 1.15 -14.32
N ASP A 21 -20.65 1.57 -13.65
CA ASP A 21 -21.92 0.85 -13.66
C ASP A 21 -22.50 0.79 -15.08
N ALA A 22 -22.49 1.89 -15.83
CA ALA A 22 -22.93 1.89 -17.23
C ALA A 22 -22.13 0.89 -18.10
N LEU A 23 -20.81 0.77 -17.89
CA LEU A 23 -19.99 -0.23 -18.59
C LEU A 23 -20.34 -1.67 -18.18
N ILE A 24 -20.59 -1.91 -16.89
CA ILE A 24 -20.98 -3.23 -16.37
C ILE A 24 -22.39 -3.61 -16.81
N GLU A 25 -23.30 -2.66 -17.05
CA GLU A 25 -24.66 -2.97 -17.50
C GLU A 25 -24.75 -3.14 -19.02
N ASN A 26 -23.86 -2.49 -19.78
CA ASN A 26 -23.91 -2.49 -21.24
C ASN A 26 -23.79 -3.93 -21.80
N PRO A 27 -24.75 -4.41 -22.62
CA PRO A 27 -24.74 -5.78 -23.16
C PRO A 27 -23.55 -6.09 -24.09
N ASP A 28 -22.90 -5.06 -24.66
CA ASP A 28 -21.77 -5.22 -25.57
C ASP A 28 -20.45 -5.50 -24.84
N VAL A 29 -20.33 -5.10 -23.57
CA VAL A 29 -19.15 -5.41 -22.74
C VAL A 29 -19.18 -6.90 -22.36
N LYS A 30 -18.11 -7.64 -22.70
CA LYS A 30 -18.05 -9.10 -22.47
C LYS A 30 -17.22 -9.50 -21.25
N ALA A 31 -16.29 -8.66 -20.84
CA ALA A 31 -15.42 -8.89 -19.71
C ALA A 31 -15.05 -7.58 -19.02
N VAL A 32 -14.79 -7.65 -17.72
CA VAL A 32 -14.32 -6.52 -16.90
C VAL A 32 -13.10 -6.97 -16.11
N SER A 33 -12.06 -6.13 -16.11
CA SER A 33 -10.89 -6.28 -15.26
C SER A 33 -10.78 -5.07 -14.34
N PHE A 34 -10.73 -5.30 -13.04
CA PHE A 34 -10.69 -4.29 -12.00
C PHE A 34 -9.55 -4.55 -11.03
N VAL A 35 -8.92 -3.47 -10.57
CA VAL A 35 -7.94 -3.47 -9.49
C VAL A 35 -8.28 -2.30 -8.56
N GLY A 36 -8.43 -2.58 -7.27
CA GLY A 36 -8.74 -1.56 -6.27
C GLY A 36 -9.07 -2.17 -4.91
N SER A 37 -9.86 -1.48 -4.10
CA SER A 37 -10.18 -1.96 -2.74
C SER A 37 -11.10 -3.19 -2.77
N THR A 38 -10.96 -4.05 -1.76
CA THR A 38 -11.76 -5.29 -1.63
C THR A 38 -13.28 -5.05 -1.66
N PRO A 39 -13.85 -4.04 -0.99
CA PRO A 39 -15.30 -3.79 -1.08
C PRO A 39 -15.77 -3.50 -2.51
N ILE A 40 -14.97 -2.76 -3.29
CA ILE A 40 -15.31 -2.42 -4.68
C ILE A 40 -15.07 -3.62 -5.60
N ALA A 41 -14.02 -4.40 -5.36
CA ALA A 41 -13.77 -5.64 -6.10
C ALA A 41 -14.94 -6.62 -5.96
N ASN A 42 -15.46 -6.81 -4.75
CA ASN A 42 -16.64 -7.64 -4.49
C ASN A 42 -17.86 -7.11 -5.24
N TYR A 43 -18.15 -5.81 -5.12
CA TYR A 43 -19.25 -5.16 -5.82
C TYR A 43 -19.19 -5.39 -7.35
N ILE A 44 -18.02 -5.16 -7.95
CA ILE A 44 -17.83 -5.32 -9.40
C ILE A 44 -17.98 -6.79 -9.79
N TYR A 45 -17.41 -7.72 -9.01
CA TYR A 45 -17.47 -9.14 -9.29
C TYR A 45 -18.92 -9.65 -9.28
N GLU A 46 -19.69 -9.31 -8.26
CA GLU A 46 -21.11 -9.67 -8.13
C GLU A 46 -21.96 -9.09 -9.26
N ARG A 47 -21.77 -7.80 -9.58
CA ARG A 47 -22.52 -7.12 -10.65
C ARG A 47 -22.17 -7.68 -12.03
N CYS A 48 -20.91 -7.96 -12.30
CA CYS A 48 -20.51 -8.62 -13.54
C CYS A 48 -21.14 -10.00 -13.68
N ALA A 49 -21.16 -10.79 -12.60
CA ALA A 49 -21.79 -12.11 -12.59
C ALA A 49 -23.30 -12.02 -12.85
N HIS A 50 -23.98 -11.02 -12.26
CA HIS A 50 -25.40 -10.76 -12.48
C HIS A 50 -25.75 -10.55 -13.97
N PHE A 51 -24.91 -9.83 -14.72
CA PHE A 51 -25.08 -9.61 -16.16
C PHE A 51 -24.40 -10.67 -17.04
N GLY A 52 -23.93 -11.78 -16.46
CA GLY A 52 -23.31 -12.88 -17.21
C GLY A 52 -21.96 -12.53 -17.86
N LYS A 53 -21.21 -11.59 -17.29
CA LYS A 53 -19.90 -11.14 -17.80
C LYS A 53 -18.75 -11.89 -17.12
N ARG A 54 -17.62 -12.03 -17.83
CA ARG A 54 -16.37 -12.50 -17.22
C ARG A 54 -15.77 -11.40 -16.36
N ALA A 55 -15.35 -11.71 -15.14
CA ALA A 55 -14.80 -10.74 -14.21
C ALA A 55 -13.44 -11.19 -13.66
N GLN A 56 -12.46 -10.31 -13.76
CA GLN A 56 -11.26 -10.31 -12.95
C GLN A 56 -11.36 -9.11 -12.01
N ALA A 57 -11.48 -9.35 -10.70
CA ALA A 57 -11.55 -8.28 -9.71
C ALA A 57 -10.48 -8.54 -8.64
N LEU A 58 -9.44 -7.70 -8.63
CA LEU A 58 -8.32 -7.79 -7.70
C LEU A 58 -8.52 -6.77 -6.58
N GLY A 59 -8.74 -7.28 -5.36
CA GLY A 59 -8.93 -6.49 -4.14
C GLY A 59 -7.62 -6.14 -3.44
N GLY A 60 -7.76 -5.66 -2.20
CA GLY A 60 -6.65 -5.39 -1.30
C GLY A 60 -5.92 -6.65 -0.85
N ALA A 61 -4.70 -6.50 -0.35
CA ALA A 61 -3.84 -7.60 0.08
C ALA A 61 -3.10 -7.30 1.39
N LYS A 62 -2.77 -8.36 2.12
CA LYS A 62 -1.94 -8.29 3.33
C LYS A 62 -0.71 -9.17 3.18
N ASN A 63 0.33 -8.59 2.57
CA ASN A 63 1.53 -9.34 2.20
C ASN A 63 2.51 -9.45 3.36
N HIS A 64 3.15 -10.61 3.44
CA HIS A 64 4.11 -10.95 4.48
C HIS A 64 5.47 -11.26 3.85
N MET A 65 6.55 -10.81 4.49
CA MET A 65 7.90 -11.29 4.22
C MET A 65 8.37 -12.12 5.40
N VAL A 66 8.58 -13.43 5.18
CA VAL A 66 9.13 -14.33 6.19
C VAL A 66 10.65 -14.34 6.05
N VAL A 67 11.35 -14.01 7.12
CA VAL A 67 12.81 -13.94 7.18
C VAL A 67 13.33 -15.05 8.07
N MET A 68 14.15 -15.92 7.47
CA MET A 68 14.75 -17.07 8.14
C MET A 68 16.10 -16.70 8.79
N PRO A 69 16.57 -17.45 9.81
CA PRO A 69 17.84 -17.17 10.50
C PRO A 69 19.09 -17.12 9.62
N ASP A 70 19.06 -17.76 8.45
CA ASP A 70 20.14 -17.84 7.47
C ASP A 70 20.05 -16.77 6.36
N ALA A 71 19.07 -15.87 6.45
CA ALA A 71 18.92 -14.77 5.50
C ALA A 71 20.13 -13.81 5.55
N ASP A 72 20.48 -13.28 4.37
CA ASP A 72 21.45 -12.19 4.25
C ASP A 72 20.85 -10.93 4.89
N ILE A 73 21.44 -10.49 6.01
CA ILE A 73 20.87 -9.44 6.86
C ILE A 73 20.77 -8.11 6.11
N ASP A 74 21.84 -7.71 5.42
CA ASP A 74 21.89 -6.39 4.79
C ASP A 74 20.94 -6.33 3.58
N LYS A 75 20.92 -7.38 2.75
CA LYS A 75 19.94 -7.48 1.65
C LYS A 75 18.51 -7.51 2.14
N THR A 76 18.26 -8.18 3.28
CA THR A 76 16.92 -8.28 3.86
C THR A 76 16.41 -6.91 4.30
N ILE A 77 17.27 -6.10 4.94
CA ILE A 77 16.91 -4.75 5.38
C ILE A 77 16.57 -3.86 4.17
N ASP A 78 17.42 -3.87 3.14
CA ASP A 78 17.17 -3.10 1.92
C ASP A 78 15.85 -3.53 1.25
N ALA A 79 15.59 -4.84 1.18
CA ALA A 79 14.35 -5.38 0.64
C ALA A 79 13.12 -4.98 1.47
N LEU A 80 13.19 -5.06 2.80
CA LEU A 80 12.10 -4.64 3.69
C LEU A 80 11.79 -3.15 3.54
N ILE A 81 12.82 -2.29 3.51
CA ILE A 81 12.65 -0.85 3.35
C ILE A 81 12.01 -0.54 1.99
N GLY A 82 12.57 -1.11 0.91
CA GLY A 82 12.06 -0.89 -0.43
C GLY A 82 10.64 -1.43 -0.63
N ALA A 83 10.29 -2.57 0.00
CA ALA A 83 8.99 -3.20 -0.14
C ALA A 83 7.90 -2.57 0.74
N ALA A 84 8.24 -2.08 1.94
CA ALA A 84 7.29 -1.43 2.83
C ALA A 84 7.05 0.03 2.44
N TYR A 85 8.12 0.82 2.21
CA TYR A 85 8.01 2.28 2.09
C TYR A 85 8.07 2.79 0.65
N GLY A 86 8.45 1.95 -0.33
CA GLY A 86 8.41 2.32 -1.74
C GLY A 86 6.99 2.73 -2.17
N SER A 87 6.87 3.81 -2.94
CA SER A 87 5.58 4.46 -3.26
C SER A 87 4.73 4.77 -2.02
N ALA A 88 5.40 5.13 -0.91
CA ALA A 88 4.76 5.41 0.37
C ALA A 88 3.85 4.29 0.90
N GLY A 89 4.17 3.03 0.57
CA GLY A 89 3.36 1.87 0.97
C GLY A 89 2.06 1.68 0.18
N GLU A 90 1.75 2.59 -0.75
CA GLU A 90 0.52 2.59 -1.56
C GLU A 90 0.63 1.61 -2.76
N ARG A 91 0.99 0.36 -2.47
CA ARG A 91 1.09 -0.73 -3.45
C ARG A 91 0.37 -1.97 -2.92
N CYS A 92 -0.42 -2.62 -3.75
CA CYS A 92 -1.08 -3.89 -3.39
C CYS A 92 -0.09 -5.02 -3.06
N MET A 93 1.17 -4.91 -3.51
CA MET A 93 2.25 -5.85 -3.18
C MET A 93 3.19 -5.34 -2.07
N ALA A 94 2.85 -4.23 -1.41
CA ALA A 94 3.67 -3.72 -0.31
C ALA A 94 3.75 -4.75 0.82
N ILE A 95 4.95 -4.91 1.38
CA ILE A 95 5.19 -5.78 2.54
C ILE A 95 4.93 -4.94 3.79
N SER A 96 3.73 -5.09 4.35
CA SER A 96 3.35 -4.39 5.59
C SER A 96 3.55 -5.26 6.85
N VAL A 97 3.95 -6.53 6.68
CA VAL A 97 4.25 -7.44 7.79
C VAL A 97 5.57 -8.17 7.52
N ALA A 98 6.53 -8.01 8.43
CA ALA A 98 7.75 -8.83 8.46
C ALA A 98 7.60 -9.90 9.55
N VAL A 99 7.86 -11.16 9.20
CA VAL A 99 7.86 -12.30 10.13
C VAL A 99 9.29 -12.76 10.29
N LEU A 100 9.93 -12.35 11.39
CA LEU A 100 11.32 -12.67 11.68
C LEU A 100 11.37 -13.97 12.50
N VAL A 101 11.96 -15.02 11.95
CA VAL A 101 11.97 -16.35 12.57
C VAL A 101 13.19 -16.51 13.49
N GLY A 102 12.95 -16.93 14.73
CA GLY A 102 14.01 -17.24 15.69
C GLY A 102 14.81 -16.02 16.13
N ASP A 103 16.14 -16.14 16.16
CA ASP A 103 17.07 -15.12 16.65
C ASP A 103 17.42 -14.04 15.59
N VAL A 104 16.86 -14.14 14.37
CA VAL A 104 17.17 -13.18 13.30
C VAL A 104 16.69 -11.76 13.62
N ALA A 105 15.65 -11.65 14.45
CA ALA A 105 15.11 -10.38 14.90
C ALA A 105 16.16 -9.52 15.60
N ASP A 106 17.01 -10.13 16.44
CA ASP A 106 18.06 -9.44 17.18
C ASP A 106 19.10 -8.78 16.25
N LYS A 107 19.31 -9.37 15.07
CA LYS A 107 20.27 -8.90 14.06
C LYS A 107 19.66 -7.84 13.14
N ILE A 108 18.37 -7.97 12.80
CA ILE A 108 17.69 -7.10 11.84
C ILE A 108 17.13 -5.83 12.49
N MET A 109 16.47 -5.96 13.64
CA MET A 109 15.69 -4.87 14.22
C MET A 109 16.50 -3.59 14.47
N PRO A 110 17.72 -3.62 15.02
CA PRO A 110 18.51 -2.40 15.24
C PRO A 110 18.76 -1.61 13.94
N LYS A 111 19.13 -2.32 12.87
CA LYS A 111 19.43 -1.72 11.56
C LYS A 111 18.15 -1.27 10.84
N LEU A 112 17.06 -2.05 10.93
CA LEU A 112 15.78 -1.70 10.32
C LEU A 112 15.18 -0.43 10.94
N ILE A 113 15.26 -0.30 12.28
CA ILE A 113 14.83 0.91 13.00
C ILE A 113 15.63 2.13 12.54
N GLU A 114 16.97 2.01 12.46
CA GLU A 114 17.82 3.10 11.98
C GLU A 114 17.46 3.49 10.55
N ARG A 115 17.25 2.50 9.68
CA ARG A 115 16.98 2.75 8.28
C ARG A 115 15.61 3.36 8.02
N ALA A 116 14.60 2.97 8.79
CA ALA A 116 13.27 3.58 8.76
C ALA A 116 13.30 5.04 9.25
N LYS A 117 14.12 5.37 10.26
CA LYS A 117 14.31 6.76 10.75
C LYS A 117 15.02 7.67 9.74
N THR A 118 15.89 7.10 8.93
CA THR A 118 16.73 7.83 7.96
C THR A 118 16.17 7.81 6.54
N LEU A 119 14.94 7.30 6.37
CA LEU A 119 14.24 7.30 5.09
C LEU A 119 14.12 8.74 4.55
N LYS A 120 14.56 8.95 3.30
CA LYS A 120 14.49 10.27 2.66
C LYS A 120 13.09 10.53 2.12
N VAL A 121 12.22 11.03 2.98
CA VAL A 121 10.88 11.47 2.61
C VAL A 121 10.93 12.90 2.09
N LYS A 122 10.59 13.08 0.81
CA LYS A 122 10.86 14.32 0.06
C LYS A 122 9.81 14.56 -1.02
N ASN A 123 9.91 15.69 -1.72
CA ASN A 123 9.15 15.88 -2.94
C ASN A 123 9.55 14.79 -3.96
N GLY A 124 8.56 14.09 -4.54
CA GLY A 124 8.80 12.97 -5.46
C GLY A 124 9.53 13.34 -6.76
N MET A 125 9.69 14.63 -7.04
CA MET A 125 10.50 15.13 -8.16
C MET A 125 12.01 15.22 -7.83
N GLU A 126 12.40 15.06 -6.56
CA GLU A 126 13.80 15.03 -6.16
C GLU A 126 14.41 13.65 -6.43
N LEU A 127 15.57 13.62 -7.08
CA LEU A 127 16.23 12.37 -7.52
C LEU A 127 16.66 11.44 -6.37
N ASP A 128 16.87 11.99 -5.18
CA ASP A 128 17.25 11.21 -3.99
C ASP A 128 16.08 10.99 -3.03
N ALA A 129 14.83 11.27 -3.45
CA ALA A 129 13.63 10.90 -2.71
C ALA A 129 13.48 9.38 -2.68
N GLU A 130 13.34 8.82 -1.48
CA GLU A 130 13.06 7.40 -1.28
C GLU A 130 11.56 7.15 -1.11
N MET A 131 10.84 8.16 -0.61
CA MET A 131 9.40 8.12 -0.40
C MET A 131 8.78 9.50 -0.66
N GLY A 132 7.67 9.50 -1.39
CA GLY A 132 6.87 10.70 -1.69
C GLY A 132 5.70 10.88 -0.70
N PRO A 133 4.75 11.78 -1.03
CA PRO A 133 3.55 11.96 -0.23
C PRO A 133 2.57 10.80 -0.44
N ILE A 134 1.64 10.67 0.52
CA ILE A 134 0.42 9.87 0.44
C ILE A 134 -0.55 10.51 -0.56
N VAL A 135 -1.35 9.70 -1.26
CA VAL A 135 -2.19 10.15 -2.38
C VAL A 135 -3.22 11.23 -2.00
N THR A 136 -3.81 11.15 -0.81
CA THR A 136 -4.84 12.08 -0.34
C THR A 136 -4.78 12.31 1.15
N LYS A 137 -5.35 13.45 1.60
CA LYS A 137 -5.54 13.74 3.03
C LYS A 137 -6.32 12.64 3.75
N ALA A 138 -7.38 12.12 3.14
CA ALA A 138 -8.20 11.06 3.72
C ALA A 138 -7.40 9.76 3.91
N ALA A 139 -6.51 9.43 2.97
CA ALA A 139 -5.60 8.29 3.12
C ALA A 139 -4.60 8.52 4.27
N LEU A 140 -4.03 9.73 4.39
CA LEU A 140 -3.13 10.08 5.49
C LEU A 140 -3.82 9.99 6.86
N GLU A 141 -5.04 10.51 6.98
CA GLU A 141 -5.86 10.44 8.20
C GLU A 141 -6.17 8.99 8.58
N ARG A 142 -6.50 8.15 7.60
CA ARG A 142 -6.73 6.71 7.79
C ARG A 142 -5.47 5.99 8.27
N ILE A 143 -4.31 6.24 7.65
CA ILE A 143 -3.02 5.66 8.05
C ILE A 143 -2.68 6.08 9.49
N THR A 144 -2.82 7.37 9.80
CA THR A 144 -2.60 7.90 11.15
C THR A 144 -3.50 7.20 12.18
N GLY A 145 -4.77 6.97 11.84
CA GLY A 145 -5.69 6.22 12.69
C GLY A 145 -5.30 4.76 12.91
N TYR A 146 -4.66 4.11 11.94
CA TYR A 146 -4.09 2.77 12.15
C TYR A 146 -2.91 2.79 13.12
N ILE A 147 -2.05 3.80 13.04
CA ILE A 147 -0.94 3.98 13.99
C ILE A 147 -1.50 4.12 15.42
N ASP A 148 -2.51 4.98 15.61
CA ASP A 148 -3.19 5.12 16.90
C ASP A 148 -3.79 3.79 17.38
N SER A 149 -4.42 3.03 16.48
CA SER A 149 -5.00 1.73 16.83
C SER A 149 -3.95 0.69 17.24
N GLY A 150 -2.76 0.71 16.62
CA GLY A 150 -1.65 -0.16 16.97
C GLY A 150 -1.12 0.14 18.37
N VAL A 151 -0.91 1.43 18.68
CA VAL A 151 -0.50 1.87 20.03
C VAL A 151 -1.56 1.49 21.06
N ALA A 152 -2.84 1.74 20.78
CA ALA A 152 -3.94 1.41 21.69
C ALA A 152 -4.09 -0.10 21.94
N ALA A 153 -3.76 -0.92 20.95
CA ALA A 153 -3.75 -2.38 21.07
C ALA A 153 -2.52 -2.94 21.81
N GLY A 154 -1.54 -2.09 22.16
CA GLY A 154 -0.35 -2.49 22.90
C GLY A 154 0.85 -2.87 22.02
N ALA A 155 0.79 -2.65 20.70
CA ALA A 155 1.96 -2.78 19.84
C ALA A 155 3.01 -1.74 20.22
N LYS A 156 4.29 -2.11 20.10
CA LYS A 156 5.41 -1.22 20.42
C LYS A 156 5.76 -0.38 19.20
N LEU A 157 5.42 0.92 19.24
CA LEU A 157 5.82 1.87 18.21
C LEU A 157 7.31 2.22 18.35
N LEU A 158 8.15 1.70 17.45
CA LEU A 158 9.60 1.87 17.48
C LEU A 158 10.08 3.09 16.67
N VAL A 159 9.35 3.41 15.61
CA VAL A 159 9.56 4.60 14.78
C VAL A 159 8.19 5.20 14.50
N ASP A 160 8.00 6.48 14.81
CA ASP A 160 6.77 7.21 14.59
C ASP A 160 6.98 8.27 13.50
N GLY A 161 6.32 8.11 12.36
CA GLY A 161 6.47 9.00 11.22
C GLY A 161 5.53 10.21 11.23
N ARG A 162 4.59 10.33 12.17
CA ARG A 162 3.47 11.28 12.07
C ARG A 162 3.85 12.75 12.12
N ASP A 163 4.94 13.08 12.82
CA ASP A 163 5.39 14.47 13.00
C ASP A 163 6.36 14.95 11.91
N LEU A 164 6.58 14.14 10.87
CA LEU A 164 7.46 14.51 9.76
C LEU A 164 6.95 15.77 9.06
N LYS A 165 7.85 16.73 8.84
CA LYS A 165 7.62 17.89 7.97
C LYS A 165 8.63 17.89 6.84
N VAL A 166 8.14 17.99 5.60
CA VAL A 166 8.98 18.11 4.40
C VAL A 166 9.11 19.60 4.06
N PRO A 167 10.33 20.19 4.14
CA PRO A 167 10.53 21.61 3.84
C PRO A 167 9.99 22.01 2.46
N GLY A 168 9.30 23.14 2.40
CA GLY A 168 8.67 23.67 1.18
C GLY A 168 7.44 22.89 0.71
N ASN A 169 7.04 21.83 1.43
CA ASN A 169 5.86 21.02 1.15
C ASN A 169 5.05 20.76 2.44
N GLU A 170 5.00 21.74 3.35
CA GLU A 170 4.40 21.61 4.69
C GLU A 170 2.90 21.31 4.66
N ASN A 171 2.23 21.65 3.56
CA ASN A 171 0.81 21.38 3.34
C ASN A 171 0.56 20.07 2.56
N GLY A 172 1.62 19.34 2.19
CA GLY A 172 1.52 18.06 1.52
C GLY A 172 1.14 16.92 2.48
N PHE A 173 0.67 15.81 1.93
CA PHE A 173 0.22 14.66 2.71
C PHE A 173 1.40 13.72 3.00
N PHE A 174 2.35 14.18 3.81
CA PHE A 174 3.55 13.41 4.14
C PHE A 174 3.41 12.67 5.47
N ILE A 175 4.07 11.52 5.55
CA ILE A 175 4.30 10.76 6.77
C ILE A 175 5.70 10.13 6.68
N GLY A 176 6.39 9.99 7.81
CA GLY A 176 7.68 9.31 7.90
C GLY A 176 7.56 7.79 7.93
N GLY A 177 8.70 7.11 7.86
CA GLY A 177 8.75 5.67 8.13
C GLY A 177 8.18 5.35 9.50
N THR A 178 7.25 4.40 9.57
CA THR A 178 6.59 3.98 10.80
C THR A 178 6.77 2.48 10.99
N LEU A 179 7.29 2.09 12.16
CA LEU A 179 7.64 0.70 12.44
C LEU A 179 7.08 0.29 13.81
N PHE A 180 6.25 -0.76 13.80
CA PHE A 180 5.78 -1.44 15.00
C PHE A 180 6.54 -2.73 15.25
N ASP A 181 6.63 -3.11 16.52
CA ASP A 181 7.12 -4.39 17.01
C ASP A 181 6.13 -4.96 18.05
N ASN A 182 6.25 -6.24 18.38
CA ASN A 182 5.28 -6.98 19.20
C ASN A 182 3.84 -6.88 18.66
N VAL A 183 3.69 -6.89 17.34
CA VAL A 183 2.38 -6.96 16.68
C VAL A 183 1.87 -8.39 16.72
N THR A 184 0.67 -8.61 17.28
CA THR A 184 0.05 -9.94 17.35
C THR A 184 -1.01 -10.14 16.27
N PRO A 185 -1.36 -11.40 15.91
CA PRO A 185 -2.30 -11.67 14.82
C PRO A 185 -3.74 -11.20 15.03
N ASP A 186 -4.12 -10.84 16.25
CA ASP A 186 -5.44 -10.28 16.60
C ASP A 186 -5.51 -8.76 16.47
N MET A 187 -4.37 -8.08 16.30
CA MET A 187 -4.34 -6.62 16.15
C MET A 187 -4.84 -6.18 14.78
N LYS A 188 -5.60 -5.08 14.76
CA LYS A 188 -6.12 -4.49 13.53
C LYS A 188 -5.03 -4.19 12.49
N ILE A 189 -3.89 -3.67 12.94
CA ILE A 189 -2.71 -3.36 12.10
C ILE A 189 -2.07 -4.61 11.47
N TYR A 190 -2.30 -5.80 12.03
CA TYR A 190 -1.90 -7.09 11.45
C TYR A 190 -2.93 -7.63 10.47
N LEU A 191 -4.23 -7.48 10.77
CA LEU A 191 -5.32 -8.08 9.99
C LEU A 191 -5.68 -7.28 8.75
N GLU A 192 -5.69 -5.94 8.86
CA GLU A 192 -6.22 -5.07 7.81
C GLU A 192 -5.12 -4.50 6.92
N GLU A 193 -5.49 -4.18 5.67
CA GLU A 193 -4.63 -3.47 4.74
C GLU A 193 -4.60 -1.97 5.10
N ILE A 194 -3.40 -1.49 5.45
CA ILE A 194 -3.17 -0.08 5.78
C ILE A 194 -2.93 0.73 4.51
N PHE A 195 -2.30 0.15 3.48
CA PHE A 195 -2.00 0.83 2.21
C PHE A 195 -1.27 2.16 2.42
N GLY A 196 -0.17 2.09 3.18
CA GLY A 196 0.59 3.20 3.73
C GLY A 196 1.44 2.77 4.91
#